data_AF-A0A436WND5-F1
#
_entry.id   AF-A0A436WND5-F1
#
_cell.length_a   1.000
_cell.length_b   1.000
_cell.length_c   1.000
_cell.angle_alpha   90.00
_cell.angle_beta   90.00
_cell.angle_gamma   90.00
#
_symmetry.space_group_name_H-M   'P 1'
#
loop_
_entity.id
_entity.type
_entity.pdbx_description
1 polymer ?
#
loop_
_entity_poly.entity_id
_entity_poly.type
_entity_poly.pdbx_seq_one_letter_code
_entity_poly.pdbx_strand_id
1 'polypeptide(L)'
;MSGRLAPRPSALRERSRRRPWTRDYRPRHHPTNGPVMEIERLLARLPRDAADAIVGMARLRSVDLNRHLREGLGARAGQPNSALSEPFVEGAYPWLPLEGGWGGLPAGLLHPRTLEVLREVAYPPYTHQVDAWKQLCGERAASVIVSSGTGSGKTECFLTPILDGLVRSSDSGAKPLEGVRALMLYPLNALIASQEERLSKWFAPFGGALRYCLYNGDTPESVRSTAARGEPWKVADRTTLRRSPPPVLVTNVTMLEYMLIRQKDAPILRASQGTLDFVVLDEAHSYVGAQAAEIALLLRRVALAFGRKPEELRYVATSATIGGPDAAELRSFLRDLSGAPEQNIHVVRGVRASLPASPALNSNLIELDEIAGMEPLQAGEIFAKSAPLRVLREQFRAGAIVGWSGWSAQARQIGGADVDPRRLLVEASRAKDPHSDPALASAGGDSILPVRLHLFHRTLSGLWACVNPTCPGRPAASEAADWHFGAVFLESREHCSHCGSLVLEWAYCIQCGDGALKAEETADGSHLVAWTGGTGDGEFEQTLDRDETFGAEDDTQDDAPLTTSPVVN
;
A
#
# COMPACT_ATOMS: atom_id res chain seq x y z
N MET A 1 -22.67 68.90 -39.66
CA MET A 1 -24.05 68.36 -39.72
C MET A 1 -24.00 66.92 -40.21
N SER A 2 -24.92 66.09 -39.71
CA SER A 2 -25.11 64.64 -39.94
C SER A 2 -24.47 63.73 -38.88
N GLY A 3 -25.25 63.52 -37.81
CA GLY A 3 -25.09 62.41 -36.88
C GLY A 3 -25.66 61.12 -37.47
N ARG A 4 -25.02 59.99 -37.21
CA ARG A 4 -25.56 58.65 -37.41
C ARG A 4 -25.61 57.92 -36.07
N LEU A 5 -26.78 57.39 -35.76
CA LEU A 5 -27.09 56.53 -34.61
C LEU A 5 -26.80 55.05 -34.96
N ALA A 6 -26.06 54.40 -34.05
CA ALA A 6 -26.02 52.97 -33.63
C ALA A 6 -25.95 51.83 -34.68
N PRO A 7 -25.21 50.73 -34.39
CA PRO A 7 -25.67 49.74 -33.41
C PRO A 7 -24.58 49.23 -32.43
N ARG A 8 -25.03 48.67 -31.30
CA ARG A 8 -24.23 48.08 -30.21
C ARG A 8 -23.39 46.89 -30.69
N PRO A 9 -22.10 46.77 -30.30
CA PRO A 9 -21.33 45.55 -30.50
C PRO A 9 -21.47 44.58 -29.32
N SER A 10 -21.67 43.32 -29.66
CA SER A 10 -21.66 42.13 -28.81
C SER A 10 -20.27 41.87 -28.22
N ALA A 11 -20.17 41.89 -26.89
CA ALA A 11 -18.99 41.44 -26.17
C ALA A 11 -19.07 39.92 -25.94
N LEU A 12 -18.60 39.16 -26.92
CA LEU A 12 -18.28 37.74 -26.77
C LEU A 12 -16.84 37.54 -27.26
N ARG A 13 -15.89 37.59 -26.32
CA ARG A 13 -14.58 36.98 -26.46
C ARG A 13 -13.95 36.73 -25.08
N GLU A 14 -13.38 35.54 -24.98
CA GLU A 14 -12.34 35.11 -24.02
C GLU A 14 -12.76 34.74 -22.59
N ARG A 15 -13.07 33.45 -22.40
CA ARG A 15 -12.59 32.65 -21.24
C ARG A 15 -12.81 31.15 -21.47
N SER A 16 -11.88 30.49 -22.16
CA SER A 16 -11.55 29.08 -21.86
C SER A 16 -10.09 28.79 -22.24
N ARG A 17 -9.21 28.93 -21.26
CA ARG A 17 -7.93 28.21 -21.23
C ARG A 17 -7.98 27.36 -19.97
N ARG A 18 -8.18 26.06 -20.16
CA ARG A 18 -8.00 25.05 -19.12
C ARG A 18 -6.57 25.21 -18.57
N ARG A 19 -6.45 25.60 -17.31
CA ARG A 19 -5.16 25.59 -16.62
C ARG A 19 -4.78 24.12 -16.35
N PRO A 20 -3.52 23.72 -16.56
CA PRO A 20 -3.04 22.41 -16.14
C PRO A 20 -3.16 22.27 -14.63
N TRP A 21 -3.57 21.09 -14.16
CA TRP A 21 -3.49 20.68 -12.77
C TRP A 21 -2.02 20.47 -12.39
N THR A 22 -1.27 21.55 -12.18
CA THR A 22 -0.02 21.53 -11.42
C THR A 22 -0.24 22.39 -10.18
N ARG A 23 -1.00 21.84 -9.23
CA ARG A 23 -1.05 22.40 -7.89
C ARG A 23 0.11 21.75 -7.13
N ASP A 24 1.22 22.47 -7.06
CA ASP A 24 2.22 22.29 -6.00
C ASP A 24 1.47 22.16 -4.67
N TYR A 25 1.36 20.95 -4.16
CA TYR A 25 0.94 20.71 -2.79
C TYR A 25 2.11 21.11 -1.91
N ARG A 26 2.25 22.41 -1.66
CA ARG A 26 2.99 22.88 -0.50
C ARG A 26 2.06 22.71 0.70
N PRO A 27 2.37 21.85 1.68
CA PRO A 27 1.59 21.79 2.91
C PRO A 27 1.59 23.21 3.50
N ARG A 28 0.41 23.80 3.63
CA ARG A 28 0.27 25.05 4.38
C ARG A 28 0.63 24.71 5.82
N HIS A 29 1.79 25.17 6.28
CA HIS A 29 2.09 25.23 7.70
C HIS A 29 1.06 26.16 8.34
N HIS A 30 -0.02 25.57 8.86
CA HIS A 30 -0.89 26.23 9.81
C HIS A 30 -0.14 26.32 11.14
N PRO A 31 -0.26 27.44 11.88
CA PRO A 31 0.39 27.60 13.17
C PRO A 31 -0.03 26.46 14.11
N THR A 32 0.96 25.97 14.85
CA THR A 32 0.97 24.80 15.72
C THR A 32 -0.27 24.67 16.60
N ASN A 33 -1.23 23.87 16.16
CA ASN A 33 -2.16 23.19 17.07
C ASN A 33 -1.46 21.90 17.50
N GLY A 34 -1.26 21.69 18.79
CA GLY A 34 -0.53 20.50 19.28
C GLY A 34 -1.14 19.17 18.80
N PRO A 35 -0.37 18.07 18.78
CA PRO A 35 -0.77 16.76 18.27
C PRO A 35 -1.99 16.15 18.98
N VAL A 36 -2.32 16.58 20.20
CA VAL A 36 -3.60 16.24 20.86
C VAL A 36 -4.79 16.75 20.04
N MET A 37 -4.76 18.01 19.60
CA MET A 37 -5.80 18.58 18.74
C MET A 37 -5.81 17.98 17.34
N GLU A 38 -4.69 17.41 16.89
CA GLU A 38 -4.60 16.72 15.60
C GLU A 38 -5.28 15.35 15.64
N ILE A 39 -5.06 14.56 16.70
CA ILE A 39 -5.77 13.27 16.89
C ILE A 39 -7.27 13.49 17.08
N GLU A 40 -7.69 14.48 17.88
CA GLU A 40 -9.11 14.78 18.04
C GLU A 40 -9.77 15.19 16.72
N ARG A 41 -9.11 16.08 15.96
CA ARG A 41 -9.59 16.45 14.61
C ARG A 41 -9.65 15.23 13.71
N LEU A 42 -8.64 14.37 13.69
CA LEU A 42 -8.66 13.15 12.86
C LEU A 42 -9.80 12.22 13.26
N LEU A 43 -9.97 11.93 14.54
CA LEU A 43 -10.99 10.99 15.03
C LEU A 43 -12.43 11.53 14.90
N ALA A 44 -12.63 12.85 14.97
CA ALA A 44 -13.96 13.46 14.93
C ALA A 44 -14.35 13.99 13.54
N ARG A 45 -13.39 14.46 12.75
CA ARG A 45 -13.63 15.10 11.45
C ARG A 45 -13.53 14.13 10.30
N LEU A 46 -12.60 13.18 10.33
CA LEU A 46 -12.40 12.24 9.22
C LEU A 46 -13.67 11.41 8.90
N PRO A 47 -14.46 10.91 9.86
CA PRO A 47 -15.75 10.29 9.54
C PRO A 47 -16.72 11.21 8.81
N ARG A 48 -16.77 12.49 9.21
CA ARG A 48 -17.67 13.49 8.59
C ARG A 48 -17.24 13.82 7.17
N ASP A 49 -15.94 14.08 6.98
CA ASP A 49 -15.38 14.37 5.66
C ASP A 49 -15.56 13.16 4.72
N ALA A 50 -15.39 11.93 5.23
CA ALA A 50 -15.66 10.71 4.49
C ALA A 50 -17.14 10.57 4.12
N ALA A 51 -18.04 10.80 5.07
CA ALA A 51 -19.49 10.77 4.83
C ALA A 51 -19.90 11.79 3.76
N ASP A 52 -19.39 13.02 3.84
CA ASP A 52 -19.66 14.06 2.84
C ASP A 52 -19.14 13.70 1.45
N ALA A 53 -17.96 13.08 1.37
CA ALA A 53 -17.41 12.59 0.11
C ALA A 53 -18.27 11.46 -0.49
N ILE A 54 -18.63 10.46 0.30
CA ILE A 54 -19.45 9.31 -0.12
C ILE A 54 -20.81 9.80 -0.64
N VAL A 55 -21.51 10.60 0.16
CA VAL A 55 -22.83 11.12 -0.18
C VAL A 55 -22.75 12.08 -1.37
N GLY A 56 -21.70 12.91 -1.44
CA GLY A 56 -21.46 13.82 -2.57
C GLY A 56 -21.16 13.11 -3.89
N MET A 57 -20.45 11.97 -3.84
CA MET A 57 -20.20 11.13 -5.02
C MET A 57 -21.46 10.38 -5.47
N ALA A 58 -22.28 9.92 -4.53
CA ALA A 58 -23.50 9.19 -4.82
C ALA A 58 -24.58 10.06 -5.50
N ARG A 59 -24.59 11.38 -5.24
CA ARG A 59 -25.52 12.36 -5.86
C ARG A 59 -26.98 11.96 -5.73
N LEU A 60 -27.37 11.42 -4.58
CA LEU A 60 -28.72 10.92 -4.35
C LEU A 60 -29.74 12.06 -4.36
N ARG A 61 -30.93 11.80 -4.90
CA ARG A 61 -32.02 12.78 -5.01
C ARG A 61 -32.67 13.10 -3.66
N SER A 62 -32.85 12.08 -2.80
CA SER A 62 -33.51 12.23 -1.50
C SER A 62 -32.65 13.00 -0.52
N VAL A 63 -33.17 14.13 -0.03
CA VAL A 63 -32.59 14.98 1.01
C VAL A 63 -32.59 14.25 2.36
N ASP A 64 -33.65 13.50 2.67
CA ASP A 64 -33.74 12.77 3.94
C ASP A 64 -32.76 11.59 4.00
N LEU A 65 -32.61 10.83 2.91
CA LEU A 65 -31.59 9.79 2.82
C LEU A 65 -30.18 10.40 2.92
N ASN A 66 -29.91 11.47 2.18
CA ASN A 66 -28.62 12.17 2.23
C ASN A 66 -28.27 12.67 3.64
N ARG A 67 -29.25 13.15 4.40
CA ARG A 67 -29.06 13.57 5.79
C ARG A 67 -28.76 12.36 6.69
N HIS A 68 -29.58 11.32 6.58
CA HIS A 68 -29.42 10.09 7.36
C HIS A 68 -28.05 9.43 7.14
N LEU A 69 -27.60 9.33 5.88
CA LEU A 69 -26.29 8.78 5.56
C LEU A 69 -25.15 9.65 6.13
N ARG A 70 -25.26 10.99 6.06
CA ARG A 70 -24.26 11.87 6.68
C ARG A 70 -24.19 11.72 8.20
N GLU A 71 -25.34 11.58 8.85
CA GLU A 71 -25.40 11.39 10.30
C GLU A 71 -24.84 10.03 10.73
N GLY A 72 -25.21 8.95 10.03
CA GLY A 72 -24.73 7.60 10.29
C GLY A 72 -23.23 7.44 9.99
N LEU A 73 -22.84 7.68 8.73
CA LEU A 73 -21.45 7.55 8.28
C LEU A 73 -20.53 8.56 8.97
N GLY A 74 -21.03 9.76 9.28
CA GLY A 74 -20.30 10.81 9.98
C GLY A 74 -20.24 10.67 11.50
N ALA A 75 -20.84 9.61 12.06
CA ALA A 75 -20.72 9.29 13.48
C ALA A 75 -19.26 9.02 13.88
N ARG A 76 -18.96 9.13 15.17
CA ARG A 76 -17.61 8.90 15.71
C ARG A 76 -17.07 7.53 15.28
N ALA A 77 -15.79 7.45 14.98
CA ALA A 77 -15.12 6.22 14.60
C ALA A 77 -15.42 5.09 15.61
N GLY A 78 -15.76 3.90 15.11
CA GLY A 78 -16.15 2.74 15.93
C GLY A 78 -17.62 2.67 16.32
N GLN A 79 -18.40 3.74 16.14
CA GLN A 79 -19.85 3.66 16.32
C GLN A 79 -20.51 2.81 15.23
N PRO A 80 -21.71 2.25 15.50
CA PRO A 80 -22.54 1.63 14.47
C PRO A 80 -22.74 2.59 13.28
N ASN A 81 -22.67 2.05 12.06
CA ASN A 81 -22.83 2.79 10.79
C ASN A 81 -21.80 3.89 10.50
N SER A 82 -20.83 4.19 11.39
CA SER A 82 -19.74 5.11 11.08
C SER A 82 -18.95 4.60 9.88
N ALA A 83 -18.53 5.53 9.00
CA ALA A 83 -17.64 5.26 7.88
C ALA A 83 -16.27 4.75 8.35
N LEU A 84 -15.87 5.06 9.58
CA LEU A 84 -14.62 4.56 10.15
C LEU A 84 -14.88 3.46 11.19
N SER A 85 -14.05 2.42 11.14
CA SER A 85 -13.98 1.43 12.20
C SER A 85 -13.49 2.05 13.51
N GLU A 86 -13.54 1.28 14.59
CA GLU A 86 -12.82 1.66 15.80
C GLU A 86 -11.33 1.87 15.46
N PRO A 87 -10.67 2.92 15.96
CA PRO A 87 -9.24 3.10 15.79
C PRO A 87 -8.46 2.00 16.52
N PHE A 88 -7.31 1.61 15.98
CA PHE A 88 -6.41 0.65 16.63
C PHE A 88 -5.07 1.29 16.97
N VAL A 89 -4.55 0.98 18.16
CA VAL A 89 -3.23 1.41 18.63
C VAL A 89 -2.28 0.22 18.54
N GLU A 90 -1.19 0.38 17.81
CA GLU A 90 -0.11 -0.62 17.65
C GLU A 90 1.20 -0.05 18.21
N GLY A 91 2.00 -0.90 18.87
CA GLY A 91 3.39 -0.58 19.21
C GLY A 91 4.31 -0.40 18.01
N ALA A 92 4.97 0.74 17.92
CA ALA A 92 5.92 1.08 16.86
C ALA A 92 7.39 0.97 17.32
N TYR A 93 7.69 0.00 18.19
CA TYR A 93 9.03 -0.17 18.76
C TYR A 93 10.12 -0.37 17.70
N PRO A 94 11.31 0.20 17.87
CA PRO A 94 12.40 0.01 16.92
C PRO A 94 12.78 -1.48 16.78
N TRP A 95 13.26 -1.86 15.61
CA TRP A 95 13.86 -3.18 15.40
C TRP A 95 15.26 -3.21 16.00
N LEU A 96 15.76 -4.40 16.34
CA LEU A 96 17.05 -4.58 17.01
C LEU A 96 18.20 -4.12 16.09
N PRO A 97 18.85 -2.97 16.38
CA PRO A 97 19.95 -2.46 15.56
C PRO A 97 21.15 -3.41 15.63
N LEU A 98 21.98 -3.41 14.58
CA LEU A 98 23.27 -4.07 14.65
C LEU A 98 24.19 -3.29 15.60
N GLU A 99 24.81 -3.99 16.55
CA GLU A 99 25.83 -3.42 17.43
C GLU A 99 26.97 -2.80 16.58
N GLY A 100 27.37 -1.56 16.88
CA GLY A 100 28.37 -0.83 16.09
C GLY A 100 27.90 -0.35 14.70
N GLY A 101 26.64 -0.55 14.34
CA GLY A 101 26.06 -0.11 13.07
C GLY A 101 26.85 -0.58 11.86
N TRP A 102 27.17 0.31 10.91
CA TRP A 102 28.01 -0.03 9.75
C TRP A 102 29.41 -0.55 10.12
N GLY A 103 29.93 -0.22 11.31
CA GLY A 103 31.23 -0.69 11.80
C GLY A 103 31.19 -2.10 12.39
N GLY A 104 30.00 -2.59 12.76
CA GLY A 104 29.80 -3.94 13.32
C GLY A 104 29.56 -5.03 12.28
N LEU A 105 29.65 -4.70 10.99
CA LEU A 105 29.48 -5.68 9.92
C LEU A 105 30.63 -6.69 9.90
N PRO A 106 30.36 -7.99 9.66
CA PRO A 106 31.41 -8.97 9.41
C PRO A 106 32.33 -8.54 8.26
N ALA A 107 33.64 -8.69 8.47
CA ALA A 107 34.63 -8.31 7.47
C ALA A 107 34.41 -9.09 6.15
N GLY A 108 34.45 -8.37 5.02
CA GLY A 108 34.28 -8.94 3.69
C GLY A 108 32.82 -9.25 3.28
N LEU A 109 31.84 -9.08 4.17
CA LEU A 109 30.44 -9.37 3.87
C LEU A 109 29.91 -8.56 2.67
N LEU A 110 30.26 -7.27 2.62
CA LEU A 110 29.93 -6.38 1.51
C LEU A 110 31.20 -5.84 0.86
N HIS A 111 31.13 -5.59 -0.44
CA HIS A 111 32.19 -4.95 -1.19
C HIS A 111 32.41 -3.51 -0.67
N PRO A 112 33.66 -3.01 -0.59
CA PRO A 112 33.95 -1.68 -0.03
C PRO A 112 33.15 -0.55 -0.69
N ARG A 113 32.99 -0.61 -2.02
CA ARG A 113 32.19 0.38 -2.78
C ARG A 113 30.70 0.32 -2.45
N THR A 114 30.16 -0.88 -2.21
CA THR A 114 28.76 -1.04 -1.76
C THR A 114 28.58 -0.39 -0.39
N LEU A 115 29.50 -0.64 0.55
CA LEU A 115 29.46 -0.08 1.90
C LEU A 115 29.58 1.45 1.91
N GLU A 116 30.45 2.01 1.09
CA GLU A 116 30.61 3.46 0.92
C GLU A 116 29.28 4.11 0.50
N VAL A 117 28.64 3.59 -0.55
CA VAL A 117 27.36 4.11 -1.03
C VAL A 117 26.26 3.95 0.03
N LEU A 118 26.14 2.78 0.64
CA LEU A 118 25.09 2.51 1.64
C LEU A 118 25.18 3.43 2.86
N ARG A 119 26.39 3.84 3.27
CA ARG A 119 26.56 4.81 4.36
C ARG A 119 25.96 6.18 4.06
N GLU A 120 25.85 6.56 2.79
CA GLU A 120 25.26 7.83 2.37
C GLU A 120 23.75 7.72 2.15
N VAL A 121 23.28 6.57 1.66
CA VAL A 121 21.90 6.44 1.18
C VAL A 121 20.97 5.67 2.12
N ALA A 122 21.51 4.89 3.06
CA ALA A 122 20.76 4.01 3.95
C ALA A 122 21.10 4.23 5.44
N TYR A 123 20.15 3.88 6.31
CA TYR A 123 20.36 3.87 7.75
C TYR A 123 21.24 2.69 8.17
N PRO A 124 21.92 2.77 9.33
CA PRO A 124 22.60 1.62 9.92
C PRO A 124 21.69 0.39 10.00
N PRO A 125 22.21 -0.81 9.73
CA PRO A 125 21.35 -1.98 9.55
C PRO A 125 20.83 -2.55 10.87
N TYR A 126 19.71 -3.25 10.77
CA TYR A 126 19.20 -4.12 11.82
C TYR A 126 19.86 -5.51 11.74
N THR A 127 19.86 -6.23 12.85
CA THR A 127 20.41 -7.60 12.96
C THR A 127 19.85 -8.55 11.89
N HIS A 128 18.53 -8.56 11.69
CA HIS A 128 17.89 -9.43 10.70
C HIS A 128 18.28 -9.10 9.25
N GLN A 129 18.59 -7.84 8.94
CA GLN A 129 19.09 -7.47 7.61
C GLN A 129 20.46 -8.10 7.37
N VAL A 130 21.35 -7.99 8.34
CA VAL A 130 22.68 -8.61 8.27
C VAL A 130 22.60 -10.13 8.18
N ASP A 131 21.66 -10.75 8.90
CA ASP A 131 21.43 -12.20 8.80
C ASP A 131 20.95 -12.61 7.41
N ALA A 132 20.09 -11.82 6.76
CA ALA A 132 19.74 -12.05 5.35
C ALA A 132 20.96 -11.89 4.43
N TRP A 133 21.79 -10.87 4.65
CA TRP A 133 22.99 -10.62 3.84
C TRP A 133 24.01 -11.74 3.95
N LYS A 134 24.23 -12.31 5.14
CA LYS A 134 25.12 -13.47 5.32
C LYS A 134 24.72 -14.66 4.46
N GLN A 135 23.42 -14.88 4.26
CA GLN A 135 22.93 -15.96 3.39
C GLN A 135 23.04 -15.56 1.91
N LEU A 136 22.55 -14.36 1.57
CA LEU A 136 22.37 -13.95 0.17
C LEU A 136 23.69 -13.55 -0.53
N CYS A 137 24.67 -13.03 0.20
CA CYS A 137 26.00 -12.71 -0.32
C CYS A 137 26.96 -13.92 -0.40
N GLY A 138 26.55 -15.08 0.10
CA GLY A 138 27.39 -16.29 0.07
C GLY A 138 27.64 -16.80 -1.35
N GLU A 139 28.71 -17.57 -1.53
CA GLU A 139 29.08 -18.16 -2.85
C GLU A 139 27.99 -19.11 -3.36
N ARG A 140 27.43 -19.93 -2.47
CA ARG A 140 26.32 -20.84 -2.80
C ARG A 140 25.00 -20.07 -2.86
N ALA A 141 24.16 -20.42 -3.82
CA ALA A 141 22.81 -19.88 -3.91
C ALA A 141 21.99 -20.32 -2.67
N ALA A 142 21.66 -19.35 -1.83
CA ALA A 142 20.78 -19.49 -0.69
C ALA A 142 19.56 -18.60 -0.89
N SER A 143 18.40 -19.08 -0.44
CA SER A 143 17.12 -18.36 -0.53
C SER A 143 16.66 -17.97 0.87
N VAL A 144 15.95 -16.85 0.99
CA VAL A 144 15.53 -16.30 2.28
C VAL A 144 14.06 -15.96 2.27
N ILE A 145 13.37 -16.32 3.36
CA ILE A 145 12.06 -15.76 3.68
C ILE A 145 12.20 -14.80 4.87
N VAL A 146 11.89 -13.53 4.63
CA VAL A 146 11.99 -12.45 5.61
C VAL A 146 10.61 -12.28 6.27
N SER A 147 10.49 -12.78 7.49
CA SER A 147 9.30 -12.64 8.33
C SER A 147 9.52 -11.51 9.35
N SER A 148 9.00 -10.33 9.04
CA SER A 148 9.07 -9.17 9.94
C SER A 148 7.99 -8.14 9.64
N GLY A 149 7.57 -7.42 10.68
CA GLY A 149 6.49 -6.43 10.59
C GLY A 149 6.79 -5.24 9.68
N THR A 150 5.81 -4.35 9.53
CA THR A 150 5.87 -3.19 8.64
C THR A 150 6.90 -2.16 9.13
N GLY A 151 7.74 -1.66 8.22
CA GLY A 151 8.80 -0.71 8.54
C GLY A 151 10.04 -1.33 9.19
N SER A 152 10.27 -2.64 9.04
CA SER A 152 11.49 -3.34 9.49
C SER A 152 12.68 -3.23 8.54
N GLY A 153 12.51 -2.55 7.41
CA GLY A 153 13.49 -2.54 6.34
C GLY A 153 13.65 -3.92 5.67
N LYS A 154 12.52 -4.55 5.33
CA LYS A 154 12.48 -5.80 4.53
C LYS A 154 13.15 -5.62 3.18
N THR A 155 12.97 -4.46 2.56
CA THR A 155 13.57 -4.13 1.27
C THR A 155 15.10 -4.19 1.32
N GLU A 156 15.72 -3.65 2.36
CA GLU A 156 17.17 -3.69 2.55
C GLU A 156 17.71 -5.11 2.75
N CYS A 157 16.90 -6.07 3.21
CA CYS A 157 17.32 -7.47 3.34
C CYS A 157 17.73 -8.07 1.99
N PHE A 158 17.10 -7.66 0.89
CA PHE A 158 17.42 -8.15 -0.45
C PHE A 158 18.08 -7.12 -1.36
N LEU A 159 17.77 -5.83 -1.20
CA LEU A 159 18.29 -4.81 -2.10
C LEU A 159 19.80 -4.62 -1.90
N THR A 160 20.29 -4.73 -0.66
CA THR A 160 21.72 -4.69 -0.35
C THR A 160 22.50 -5.83 -1.01
N PRO A 161 22.14 -7.11 -0.85
CA PRO A 161 22.88 -8.19 -1.51
C PRO A 161 22.74 -8.17 -3.03
N ILE A 162 21.60 -7.71 -3.58
CA ILE A 162 21.48 -7.46 -5.02
C ILE A 162 22.49 -6.40 -5.45
N LEU A 163 22.50 -5.24 -4.80
CA LEU A 163 23.45 -4.16 -5.13
C LEU A 163 24.89 -4.65 -5.00
N ASP A 164 25.22 -5.38 -3.93
CA ASP A 164 26.56 -5.92 -3.70
C ASP A 164 26.98 -6.89 -4.80
N GLY A 165 26.09 -7.81 -5.20
CA GLY A 165 26.33 -8.72 -6.31
C GLY A 165 26.54 -7.99 -7.64
N LEU A 166 25.79 -6.91 -7.90
CA LEU A 166 25.96 -6.07 -9.09
C LEU A 166 27.28 -5.29 -9.06
N VAL A 167 27.67 -4.74 -7.91
CA VAL A 167 28.96 -4.04 -7.75
C VAL A 167 30.14 -4.99 -7.97
N ARG A 168 30.05 -6.23 -7.46
CA ARG A 168 31.08 -7.27 -7.67
C ARG A 168 31.10 -7.81 -9.10
N SER A 169 29.95 -7.86 -9.76
CA SER A 169 29.84 -8.32 -11.15
C SER A 169 30.20 -7.25 -12.18
N SER A 170 30.04 -5.98 -11.82
CA SER A 170 30.57 -4.84 -12.55
C SER A 170 32.04 -4.65 -12.19
N ASP A 171 32.76 -3.84 -12.98
CA ASP A 171 34.14 -3.40 -12.68
C ASP A 171 34.12 -2.41 -11.49
N SER A 172 33.72 -2.90 -10.31
CA SER A 172 33.34 -2.08 -9.13
C SER A 172 32.29 -1.00 -9.42
N GLY A 173 31.44 -1.20 -10.43
CA GLY A 173 30.49 -0.19 -10.88
C GLY A 173 31.03 0.79 -11.93
N ALA A 174 32.15 0.48 -12.59
CA ALA A 174 32.72 1.34 -13.65
C ALA A 174 32.19 1.04 -15.06
N LYS A 175 31.62 -0.16 -15.29
CA LYS A 175 31.09 -0.57 -16.60
C LYS A 175 29.61 -0.93 -16.52
N PRO A 176 28.81 -0.54 -17.53
CA PRO A 176 27.41 -0.92 -17.63
C PRO A 176 27.23 -2.44 -17.61
N LEU A 177 26.35 -2.92 -16.74
CA LEU A 177 25.85 -4.29 -16.84
C LEU A 177 24.66 -4.35 -17.82
N GLU A 178 24.67 -5.38 -18.65
CA GLU A 178 23.56 -5.74 -19.53
C GLU A 178 23.01 -7.12 -19.15
N GLY A 179 21.70 -7.28 -19.38
CA GLY A 179 20.94 -8.47 -19.00
C GLY A 179 20.41 -8.39 -17.57
N VAL A 180 19.19 -8.87 -17.36
CA VAL A 180 18.52 -8.87 -16.06
C VAL A 180 19.18 -9.90 -15.14
N ARG A 181 19.58 -9.44 -13.95
CA ARG A 181 20.24 -10.22 -12.90
C ARG A 181 19.39 -10.35 -11.65
N ALA A 182 18.53 -9.37 -11.39
CA ALA A 182 17.54 -9.39 -10.33
C ALA A 182 16.16 -9.06 -10.88
N LEU A 183 15.20 -9.95 -10.64
CA LEU A 183 13.79 -9.78 -10.95
C LEU A 183 13.03 -9.54 -9.65
N MET A 184 12.35 -8.41 -9.52
CA MET A 184 11.59 -8.04 -8.33
C MET A 184 10.11 -7.98 -8.66
N LEU A 185 9.33 -8.87 -8.06
CA LEU A 185 7.89 -9.00 -8.28
C LEU A 185 7.13 -8.34 -7.14
N TYR A 186 6.25 -7.42 -7.50
CA TYR A 186 5.32 -6.75 -6.60
C TYR A 186 3.88 -7.05 -7.03
N PRO A 187 2.94 -7.23 -6.08
CA PRO A 187 1.56 -7.52 -6.41
C PRO A 187 0.80 -6.30 -6.98
N LEU A 188 1.22 -5.07 -6.66
CA LEU A 188 0.52 -3.84 -7.02
C LEU A 188 1.47 -2.80 -7.65
N ASN A 189 1.01 -2.10 -8.69
CA ASN A 189 1.78 -1.01 -9.33
C ASN A 189 2.10 0.13 -8.35
N ALA A 190 1.21 0.39 -7.38
CA ALA A 190 1.46 1.39 -6.33
C ALA A 190 2.70 1.05 -5.48
N LEU A 191 2.92 -0.25 -5.21
CA LEU A 191 4.13 -0.69 -4.50
C LEU A 191 5.36 -0.50 -5.37
N ILE A 192 5.29 -0.79 -6.68
CA ILE A 192 6.38 -0.53 -7.62
C ILE A 192 6.77 0.96 -7.61
N ALA A 193 5.79 1.85 -7.70
CA ALA A 193 6.02 3.31 -7.65
C ALA A 193 6.66 3.74 -6.32
N SER A 194 6.25 3.13 -5.19
CA SER A 194 6.85 3.42 -3.88
C SER A 194 8.34 3.03 -3.76
N GLN A 195 8.83 2.12 -4.60
CA GLN A 195 10.23 1.71 -4.61
C GLN A 195 11.12 2.59 -5.49
N GLU A 196 10.53 3.41 -6.36
CA GLU A 196 11.26 4.20 -7.33
C GLU A 196 12.25 5.16 -6.68
N GLU A 197 11.79 5.93 -5.69
CA GLU A 197 12.63 6.90 -4.98
C GLU A 197 13.85 6.22 -4.34
N ARG A 198 13.61 5.07 -3.72
CA ARG A 198 14.64 4.27 -3.06
C ARG A 198 15.65 3.72 -4.06
N LEU A 199 15.20 3.11 -5.15
CA LEU A 199 16.07 2.60 -6.22
C LEU A 199 16.86 3.73 -6.88
N SER A 200 16.21 4.87 -7.18
CA SER A 200 16.88 6.04 -7.75
C SER A 200 18.01 6.51 -6.83
N LYS A 201 17.73 6.66 -5.53
CA LYS A 201 18.74 7.06 -4.53
C LYS A 201 19.93 6.09 -4.46
N TRP A 202 19.69 4.78 -4.52
CA TRP A 202 20.73 3.77 -4.38
C TRP A 202 21.57 3.59 -5.66
N PHE A 203 20.97 3.81 -6.83
CA PHE A 203 21.64 3.62 -8.12
C PHE A 203 22.28 4.90 -8.66
N ALA A 204 21.83 6.08 -8.22
CA ALA A 204 22.39 7.38 -8.63
C ALA A 204 23.92 7.49 -8.48
N PRO A 205 24.55 7.01 -7.39
CA PRO A 205 26.01 7.10 -7.21
C PRO A 205 26.85 6.33 -8.25
N PHE A 206 26.21 5.48 -9.08
CA PHE A 206 26.87 4.68 -10.11
C PHE A 206 26.77 5.29 -11.52
N GLY A 207 26.16 6.47 -11.68
CA GLY A 207 26.21 7.25 -12.93
C GLY A 207 25.68 6.54 -14.19
N GLY A 208 24.91 5.45 -14.05
CA GLY A 208 24.39 4.63 -15.14
C GLY A 208 25.13 3.31 -15.41
N ALA A 209 26.22 3.01 -14.68
CA ALA A 209 26.87 1.71 -14.76
C ALA A 209 25.98 0.60 -14.18
N LEU A 210 25.27 0.90 -13.09
CA LEU A 210 24.17 0.09 -12.58
C LEU A 210 22.86 0.77 -12.97
N ARG A 211 21.91 -0.02 -13.47
CA ARG A 211 20.63 0.47 -13.96
C ARG A 211 19.48 -0.39 -13.45
N TYR A 212 18.28 0.19 -13.41
CA TYR A 212 17.04 -0.53 -13.18
C TYR A 212 15.93 -0.10 -14.16
N CYS A 213 14.88 -0.91 -14.28
CA CYS A 213 13.65 -0.55 -14.99
C CYS A 213 12.43 -0.91 -14.14
N LEU A 214 11.43 -0.02 -14.12
CA LEU A 214 10.09 -0.31 -13.62
C LEU A 214 9.22 -0.70 -14.83
N TYR A 215 9.06 -2.01 -15.04
CA TYR A 215 8.34 -2.57 -16.17
C TYR A 215 6.94 -3.00 -15.75
N ASN A 216 5.94 -2.16 -16.02
CA ASN A 216 4.54 -2.37 -15.69
C ASN A 216 3.64 -1.98 -16.89
N GLY A 217 2.32 -2.00 -16.68
CA GLY A 217 1.33 -1.60 -17.70
C GLY A 217 1.51 -0.15 -18.17
N ASP A 218 1.98 0.72 -17.27
CA ASP A 218 2.14 2.16 -17.47
C ASP A 218 3.48 2.54 -18.12
N THR A 219 4.41 1.60 -18.30
CA THR A 219 5.70 1.87 -18.95
C THR A 219 5.47 2.31 -20.40
N PRO A 220 5.91 3.52 -20.80
CA PRO A 220 5.71 4.02 -22.15
C PRO A 220 6.51 3.21 -23.18
N GLU A 221 6.01 3.14 -24.40
CA GLU A 221 6.68 2.41 -25.49
C GLU A 221 8.00 3.08 -25.90
N SER A 222 8.00 4.41 -25.96
CA SER A 222 9.17 5.25 -26.25
C SER A 222 9.02 6.62 -25.59
N VAL A 223 10.13 7.16 -25.08
CA VAL A 223 10.18 8.48 -24.44
C VAL A 223 11.12 9.38 -25.24
N ARG A 224 10.76 10.67 -25.39
CA ARG A 224 11.63 11.64 -26.07
C ARG A 224 12.95 11.82 -25.30
N SER A 225 14.07 11.88 -26.02
CA SER A 225 15.43 11.89 -25.46
C SER A 225 15.70 12.98 -24.41
N THR A 226 14.96 14.09 -24.42
CA THR A 226 15.08 15.17 -23.42
C THR A 226 14.53 14.80 -22.05
N ALA A 227 13.51 13.94 -21.96
CA ALA A 227 12.94 13.49 -20.69
C ALA A 227 13.80 12.40 -20.01
N ALA A 228 14.64 11.70 -20.76
CA ALA A 228 15.53 10.65 -20.25
C ALA A 228 16.88 11.19 -19.68
N ARG A 229 17.18 12.48 -19.82
CA ARG A 229 18.51 13.05 -19.50
C ARG A 229 18.81 13.26 -18.01
N GLY A 230 17.83 13.09 -17.12
CA GLY A 230 18.02 13.33 -15.68
C GLY A 230 18.53 12.14 -14.88
N GLU A 231 18.27 10.91 -15.33
CA GLU A 231 18.45 9.70 -14.52
C GLU A 231 19.05 8.55 -15.37
N PRO A 232 20.36 8.56 -15.66
CA PRO A 232 20.99 7.54 -16.51
C PRO A 232 20.92 6.11 -15.93
N TRP A 233 20.68 5.99 -14.62
CA TRP A 233 20.43 4.71 -13.94
C TRP A 233 19.02 4.15 -14.13
N LYS A 234 18.08 4.91 -14.69
CA LYS A 234 16.69 4.49 -14.89
C LYS A 234 16.39 4.29 -16.37
N VAL A 235 16.01 3.07 -16.73
CA VAL A 235 15.47 2.77 -18.06
C VAL A 235 13.98 3.11 -18.09
N ALA A 236 13.63 4.14 -18.86
CA ALA A 236 12.31 4.78 -18.80
C ALA A 236 11.27 4.21 -19.77
N ASP A 237 11.67 3.43 -20.79
CA ASP A 237 10.77 3.01 -21.87
C ASP A 237 11.04 1.58 -22.35
N ARG A 238 10.02 0.98 -22.98
CA ARG A 238 10.05 -0.41 -23.45
C ARG A 238 11.04 -0.62 -24.60
N THR A 239 11.21 0.36 -25.48
CA THR A 239 12.14 0.27 -26.62
C THR A 239 13.59 0.19 -26.12
N THR A 240 13.95 1.01 -25.13
CA THR A 240 15.26 1.02 -24.49
C THR A 240 15.46 -0.24 -23.64
N LEU A 241 14.44 -0.67 -22.89
CA LEU A 241 14.47 -1.93 -22.13
C LEU A 241 14.79 -3.13 -23.02
N ARG A 242 14.13 -3.28 -24.18
CA ARG A 242 14.38 -4.39 -25.11
C ARG A 242 15.76 -4.32 -25.76
N ARG A 243 16.27 -3.11 -26.01
CA ARG A 243 17.56 -2.89 -26.67
C ARG A 243 18.74 -3.13 -25.73
N SER A 244 18.65 -2.65 -24.49
CA SER A 244 19.71 -2.80 -23.48
C SER A 244 19.07 -3.02 -22.09
N PRO A 245 18.68 -4.27 -21.79
CA PRO A 245 18.04 -4.59 -20.53
C PRO A 245 18.94 -4.27 -19.33
N PRO A 246 18.42 -3.61 -18.28
CA PRO A 246 19.19 -3.32 -17.08
C PRO A 246 19.31 -4.55 -16.17
N PRO A 247 20.29 -4.57 -15.26
CA PRO A 247 20.48 -5.67 -14.31
C PRO A 247 19.35 -5.83 -13.29
N VAL A 248 18.56 -4.79 -13.01
CA VAL A 248 17.40 -4.90 -12.11
C VAL A 248 16.11 -4.61 -12.86
N LEU A 249 15.18 -5.55 -12.83
CA LEU A 249 13.85 -5.40 -13.40
C LEU A 249 12.80 -5.51 -12.30
N VAL A 250 12.05 -4.44 -12.07
CA VAL A 250 10.91 -4.42 -11.15
C VAL A 250 9.63 -4.53 -11.96
N THR A 251 8.80 -5.52 -11.67
CA THR A 251 7.60 -5.79 -12.45
C THR A 251 6.51 -6.43 -11.58
N ASN A 252 5.38 -6.76 -12.22
CA ASN A 252 4.29 -7.53 -11.62
C ASN A 252 4.13 -8.85 -12.38
N VAL A 253 3.30 -9.74 -11.84
CA VAL A 253 3.05 -11.09 -12.38
C VAL A 253 2.59 -11.04 -13.84
N THR A 254 1.62 -10.17 -14.12
CA THR A 254 1.03 -10.02 -15.46
C THR A 254 2.05 -9.58 -16.50
N MET A 255 2.87 -8.56 -16.19
CA MET A 255 3.89 -8.08 -17.13
C MET A 255 5.05 -9.06 -17.29
N LEU A 256 5.38 -9.82 -16.24
CA LEU A 256 6.33 -10.91 -16.34
C LEU A 256 5.83 -12.00 -17.31
N GLU A 257 4.57 -12.42 -17.20
CA GLU A 257 3.98 -13.38 -18.15
C GLU A 257 4.01 -12.88 -19.58
N TYR A 258 3.64 -11.61 -19.78
CA TYR A 258 3.73 -10.98 -21.10
C TYR A 258 5.15 -10.98 -21.65
N MET A 259 6.16 -10.68 -20.82
CA MET A 259 7.56 -10.71 -21.24
C MET A 259 8.00 -12.10 -21.70
N LEU A 260 7.49 -13.16 -21.09
CA LEU A 260 7.81 -14.54 -21.45
C LEU A 260 7.16 -15.01 -22.76
N ILE A 261 6.03 -14.41 -23.15
CA ILE A 261 5.22 -14.88 -24.30
C ILE A 261 5.39 -13.99 -25.52
N ARG A 262 5.54 -12.67 -25.33
CA ARG A 262 5.53 -11.69 -26.42
C ARG A 262 6.86 -11.71 -27.18
N GLN A 263 6.78 -11.92 -28.50
CA GLN A 263 7.94 -11.89 -29.40
C GLN A 263 8.72 -10.57 -29.33
N LYS A 264 8.02 -9.44 -29.17
CA LYS A 264 8.67 -8.12 -29.03
C LYS A 264 9.54 -8.01 -27.77
N ASP A 265 9.24 -8.74 -26.71
CA ASP A 265 9.98 -8.70 -25.44
C ASP A 265 11.08 -9.79 -25.38
N ALA A 266 11.13 -10.71 -26.35
CA ALA A 266 12.16 -11.75 -26.48
C ALA A 266 13.63 -11.24 -26.44
N PRO A 267 13.99 -10.04 -26.96
CA PRO A 267 15.33 -9.50 -26.81
C PRO A 267 15.79 -9.36 -25.36
N ILE A 268 14.86 -9.09 -24.42
CA ILE A 268 15.16 -9.00 -22.99
C ILE A 268 15.70 -10.34 -22.49
N LEU A 269 15.02 -11.44 -22.81
CA LEU A 269 15.42 -12.78 -22.41
C LEU A 269 16.72 -13.24 -23.09
N ARG A 270 16.91 -12.92 -24.37
CA ARG A 270 18.15 -13.27 -25.10
C ARG A 270 19.38 -12.61 -24.48
N ALA A 271 19.29 -11.33 -24.15
CA ALA A 271 20.38 -10.59 -23.50
C ALA A 271 20.57 -10.99 -22.02
N SER A 272 19.62 -11.71 -21.42
CA SER A 272 19.65 -12.11 -20.00
C SER A 272 19.89 -13.62 -19.80
N GLN A 273 20.32 -14.35 -20.83
CA GLN A 273 20.59 -15.79 -20.71
C GLN A 273 21.73 -16.04 -19.72
N GLY A 274 21.46 -16.89 -18.72
CA GLY A 274 22.40 -17.28 -17.68
C GLY A 274 22.71 -16.20 -16.65
N THR A 275 22.13 -15.00 -16.75
CA THR A 275 22.49 -13.85 -15.88
C THR A 275 21.62 -13.70 -14.64
N LEU A 276 20.42 -14.28 -14.63
CA LEU A 276 19.50 -14.15 -13.49
C LEU A 276 20.09 -14.85 -12.26
N ASP A 277 20.22 -14.10 -11.17
CA ASP A 277 20.72 -14.60 -9.88
C ASP A 277 19.68 -14.42 -8.76
N PHE A 278 18.84 -13.37 -8.82
CA PHE A 278 17.86 -13.06 -7.79
C PHE A 278 16.43 -13.03 -8.34
N VAL A 279 15.51 -13.63 -7.58
CA VAL A 279 14.06 -13.49 -7.77
C VAL A 279 13.44 -13.06 -6.44
N VAL A 280 12.92 -11.85 -6.38
CA VAL A 280 12.29 -11.29 -5.18
C VAL A 280 10.77 -11.32 -5.33
N LEU A 281 10.10 -11.81 -4.29
CA LEU A 281 8.66 -11.92 -4.14
C LEU A 281 8.26 -11.04 -2.96
N ASP A 282 7.85 -9.80 -3.25
CA ASP A 282 7.40 -8.90 -2.19
C ASP A 282 5.94 -9.18 -1.81
N GLU A 283 5.64 -9.07 -0.52
CA GLU A 283 4.32 -9.39 0.04
C GLU A 283 3.83 -10.79 -0.33
N ALA A 284 4.72 -11.78 -0.20
CA ALA A 284 4.43 -13.17 -0.53
C ALA A 284 3.24 -13.76 0.25
N HIS A 285 2.81 -13.09 1.33
CA HIS A 285 1.61 -13.44 2.10
C HIS A 285 0.31 -13.29 1.30
N SER A 286 0.34 -12.53 0.20
CA SER A 286 -0.79 -12.40 -0.73
C SER A 286 -0.95 -13.62 -1.64
N TYR A 287 0.09 -14.44 -1.82
CA TYR A 287 0.05 -15.61 -2.69
C TYR A 287 -0.51 -16.81 -1.92
N VAL A 288 -1.81 -17.05 -2.05
CA VAL A 288 -2.50 -18.19 -1.43
C VAL A 288 -3.37 -18.93 -2.44
N GLY A 289 -3.68 -20.20 -2.15
CA GLY A 289 -4.57 -21.03 -2.96
C GLY A 289 -4.13 -21.17 -4.42
N ALA A 290 -5.06 -21.02 -5.36
CA ALA A 290 -4.80 -21.15 -6.79
C ALA A 290 -3.74 -20.15 -7.29
N GLN A 291 -3.75 -18.92 -6.77
CA GLN A 291 -2.78 -17.90 -7.14
C GLN A 291 -1.34 -18.33 -6.81
N ALA A 292 -1.12 -18.96 -5.65
CA ALA A 292 0.20 -19.47 -5.30
C ALA A 292 0.69 -20.54 -6.28
N ALA A 293 -0.20 -21.42 -6.75
CA ALA A 293 0.14 -22.45 -7.73
C ALA A 293 0.52 -21.84 -9.10
N GLU A 294 -0.21 -20.83 -9.55
CA GLU A 294 0.12 -20.09 -10.79
C GLU A 294 1.48 -19.43 -10.72
N ILE A 295 1.77 -18.71 -9.63
CA ILE A 295 3.08 -18.09 -9.40
C ILE A 295 4.18 -19.16 -9.39
N ALA A 296 3.93 -20.31 -8.77
CA ALA A 296 4.92 -21.37 -8.73
C ALA A 296 5.28 -21.91 -10.13
N LEU A 297 4.28 -22.07 -11.01
CA LEU A 297 4.51 -22.47 -12.41
C LEU A 297 5.20 -21.36 -13.20
N LEU A 298 4.82 -20.10 -12.97
CA LEU A 298 5.46 -18.94 -13.58
C LEU A 298 6.95 -18.87 -13.23
N LEU A 299 7.33 -19.05 -11.96
CA LEU A 299 8.72 -19.01 -11.53
C LEU A 299 9.58 -20.12 -12.15
N ARG A 300 9.01 -21.32 -12.35
CA ARG A 300 9.67 -22.41 -13.09
C ARG A 300 9.92 -22.03 -14.55
N ARG A 301 8.92 -21.42 -15.20
CA ARG A 301 9.06 -20.89 -16.58
C ARG A 301 10.09 -19.77 -16.67
N VAL A 302 10.16 -18.89 -15.66
CA VAL A 302 11.19 -17.85 -15.56
C VAL A 302 12.57 -18.47 -15.49
N ALA A 303 12.82 -19.40 -14.55
CA ALA A 303 14.14 -20.04 -14.45
C ALA A 303 14.58 -20.64 -15.80
N LEU A 304 13.70 -21.41 -16.44
CA LEU A 304 13.95 -21.98 -17.77
C LEU A 304 14.20 -20.92 -18.84
N ALA A 305 13.37 -19.88 -18.91
CA ALA A 305 13.48 -18.83 -19.92
C ALA A 305 14.76 -18.00 -19.78
N PHE A 306 15.31 -17.90 -18.56
CA PHE A 306 16.60 -17.26 -18.29
C PHE A 306 17.79 -18.22 -18.39
N GLY A 307 17.59 -19.49 -18.75
CA GLY A 307 18.66 -20.48 -18.86
C GLY A 307 19.27 -20.87 -17.51
N ARG A 308 18.45 -20.86 -16.45
CA ARG A 308 18.84 -21.16 -15.06
C ARG A 308 18.00 -22.30 -14.50
N LYS A 309 18.49 -22.90 -13.42
CA LYS A 309 17.73 -23.85 -12.60
C LYS A 309 17.31 -23.21 -11.27
N PRO A 310 16.19 -23.64 -10.66
CA PRO A 310 15.77 -23.12 -9.35
C PRO A 310 16.86 -23.19 -8.27
N GLU A 311 17.67 -24.25 -8.23
CA GLU A 311 18.76 -24.41 -7.28
C GLU A 311 19.96 -23.46 -7.49
N GLU A 312 20.04 -22.80 -8.65
CA GLU A 312 21.07 -21.82 -9.00
C GLU A 312 20.63 -20.38 -8.71
N LEU A 313 19.38 -20.18 -8.28
CA LEU A 313 18.76 -18.88 -8.05
C LEU A 313 18.61 -18.59 -6.54
N ARG A 314 18.68 -17.31 -6.20
CA ARG A 314 18.41 -16.79 -4.86
C ARG A 314 17.00 -16.22 -4.84
N TYR A 315 16.08 -16.97 -4.26
CA TYR A 315 14.72 -16.50 -4.04
C TYR A 315 14.64 -15.74 -2.73
N VAL A 316 14.04 -14.55 -2.76
CA VAL A 316 13.70 -13.82 -1.55
C VAL A 316 12.21 -13.62 -1.48
N ALA A 317 11.57 -14.10 -0.42
CA ALA A 317 10.18 -13.78 -0.12
C ALA A 317 10.12 -12.84 1.09
N THR A 318 9.36 -11.75 0.99
CA THR A 318 9.07 -10.89 2.13
C THR A 318 7.65 -11.11 2.61
N SER A 319 7.46 -11.07 3.93
CA SER A 319 6.13 -11.20 4.50
C SER A 319 6.02 -10.46 5.83
N ALA A 320 4.96 -9.67 5.96
CA ALA A 320 4.59 -9.05 7.22
C ALA A 320 3.86 -10.01 8.17
N THR A 321 3.18 -11.03 7.64
CA THR A 321 2.09 -11.73 8.34
C THR A 321 1.94 -13.22 8.04
N ILE A 322 2.83 -13.86 7.26
CA ILE A 322 2.69 -15.31 7.01
C ILE A 322 2.85 -16.06 8.33
N GLY A 323 1.70 -16.51 8.83
CA GLY A 323 1.44 -17.86 9.31
C GLY A 323 2.46 -18.42 10.29
N GLY A 324 2.23 -18.16 11.58
CA GLY A 324 2.74 -18.99 12.65
C GLY A 324 4.24 -18.88 13.01
N PRO A 325 4.61 -19.39 14.20
CA PRO A 325 6.00 -19.44 14.66
C PRO A 325 6.85 -20.46 13.88
N ASP A 326 6.26 -21.30 13.03
CA ASP A 326 6.98 -22.43 12.46
C ASP A 326 7.83 -22.04 11.24
N ALA A 327 9.14 -22.10 11.45
CA ALA A 327 10.10 -21.89 10.38
C ALA A 327 10.05 -23.00 9.32
N ALA A 328 9.57 -24.21 9.64
CA ALA A 328 9.44 -25.31 8.69
C ALA A 328 8.35 -25.03 7.65
N GLU A 329 7.19 -24.54 8.08
CA GLU A 329 6.09 -24.18 7.16
C GLU A 329 6.54 -23.08 6.19
N LEU A 330 7.22 -22.04 6.69
CA LEU A 330 7.77 -20.96 5.86
C LEU A 330 8.81 -21.46 4.84
N ARG A 331 9.65 -22.42 5.22
CA ARG A 331 10.60 -23.06 4.30
C ARG A 331 9.88 -23.88 3.23
N SER A 332 8.90 -24.69 3.62
CA SER A 332 8.09 -25.48 2.69
C SER A 332 7.36 -24.58 1.70
N PHE A 333 6.75 -23.50 2.18
CA PHE A 333 6.06 -22.53 1.33
C PHE A 333 6.99 -21.98 0.23
N LEU A 334 8.18 -21.48 0.60
CA LEU A 334 9.10 -20.93 -0.39
C LEU A 334 9.67 -22.03 -1.30
N ARG A 335 9.90 -23.25 -0.81
CA ARG A 335 10.29 -24.41 -1.63
C ARG A 335 9.24 -24.71 -2.69
N ASP A 336 7.97 -24.79 -2.30
CA ASP A 336 6.88 -25.17 -3.20
C ASP A 336 6.64 -24.09 -4.27
N LEU A 337 6.75 -22.82 -3.86
CA LEU A 337 6.63 -21.65 -4.73
C LEU A 337 7.80 -21.53 -5.72
N SER A 338 9.05 -21.67 -5.25
CA SER A 338 10.24 -21.39 -6.06
C SER A 338 10.85 -22.60 -6.76
N GLY A 339 10.70 -23.80 -6.18
CA GLY A 339 11.46 -24.99 -6.55
C GLY A 339 12.88 -25.04 -5.97
N ALA A 340 13.29 -24.07 -5.14
CA ALA A 340 14.60 -24.09 -4.51
C ALA A 340 14.74 -25.24 -3.50
N PRO A 341 15.93 -25.86 -3.34
CA PRO A 341 16.16 -26.92 -2.36
C PRO A 341 15.91 -26.43 -0.94
N GLU A 342 15.13 -27.16 -0.15
CA GLU A 342 14.70 -26.73 1.19
C GLU A 342 15.88 -26.46 2.14
N GLN A 343 16.95 -27.24 2.03
CA GLN A 343 18.18 -27.07 2.82
C GLN A 343 18.92 -25.75 2.54
N ASN A 344 18.62 -25.08 1.41
CA ASN A 344 19.17 -23.79 1.05
C ASN A 344 18.21 -22.63 1.40
N ILE A 345 17.07 -22.91 2.04
CA ILE A 345 16.07 -21.91 2.40
C ILE A 345 16.22 -21.54 3.88
N HIS A 346 16.48 -20.26 4.14
CA HIS A 346 16.67 -19.72 5.48
C HIS A 346 15.52 -18.80 5.87
N VAL A 347 15.01 -18.95 7.09
CA VAL A 347 14.01 -18.04 7.65
C VAL A 347 14.72 -16.96 8.43
N VAL A 348 14.53 -15.71 8.02
CA VAL A 348 15.06 -14.53 8.70
C VAL A 348 13.91 -13.84 9.42
N ARG A 349 14.00 -13.72 10.75
CA ARG A 349 12.98 -13.07 11.57
C ARG A 349 13.50 -11.73 12.11
N GLY A 350 12.69 -10.69 11.97
CA GLY A 350 12.95 -9.42 12.64
C GLY A 350 12.66 -9.53 14.13
N VAL A 351 13.54 -8.98 14.96
CA VAL A 351 13.34 -8.90 16.41
C VAL A 351 13.23 -7.43 16.81
N ARG A 352 12.24 -7.08 17.63
CA ARG A 352 12.12 -5.72 18.20
C ARG A 352 13.21 -5.52 19.25
N ALA A 353 13.81 -4.34 19.29
CA ALA A 353 14.79 -3.99 20.31
C ALA A 353 14.18 -4.19 21.71
N SER A 354 14.96 -4.75 22.64
CA SER A 354 14.53 -4.94 24.01
C SER A 354 14.24 -3.60 24.67
N LEU A 355 13.25 -3.58 25.57
CA LEU A 355 13.07 -2.40 26.41
C LEU A 355 14.28 -2.26 27.35
N PRO A 356 14.68 -1.03 27.71
CA PRO A 356 15.68 -0.79 28.74
C PRO A 356 15.38 -1.52 30.06
N ALA A 357 16.43 -1.73 30.86
CA ALA A 357 16.28 -2.17 32.24
C ALA A 357 15.35 -1.19 32.99
N SER A 358 14.34 -1.73 33.67
CA SER A 358 13.37 -0.90 34.37
C SER A 358 14.02 -0.21 35.58
N PRO A 359 13.69 1.07 35.84
CA PRO A 359 13.96 1.67 37.15
C PRO A 359 13.10 0.98 38.22
N ALA A 360 13.24 1.39 39.48
CA ALA A 360 12.32 0.98 40.53
C ALA A 360 10.88 1.37 40.14
N LEU A 361 10.08 0.38 39.76
CA LEU A 361 8.71 0.57 39.32
C LEU A 361 7.81 0.89 40.51
N ASN A 362 6.79 1.72 40.27
CA ASN A 362 5.72 2.02 41.20
C ASN A 362 4.36 1.87 40.53
N SER A 363 3.31 1.85 41.34
CA SER A 363 1.91 1.77 40.89
C SER A 363 1.19 3.11 41.07
N ASN A 364 1.93 4.22 41.13
CA ASN A 364 1.32 5.53 41.26
C ASN A 364 0.64 5.90 39.94
N LEU A 365 -0.50 6.58 40.06
CA LEU A 365 -1.17 7.17 38.90
C LEU A 365 -0.34 8.32 38.33
N ILE A 366 -0.39 8.47 37.02
CA ILE A 366 0.29 9.54 36.32
C ILE A 366 -0.66 10.74 36.18
N GLU A 367 -0.35 11.82 36.89
CA GLU A 367 -1.08 13.09 36.81
C GLU A 367 -0.62 13.88 35.58
N LEU A 368 -1.43 13.86 34.51
CA LEU A 368 -1.06 14.49 33.22
C LEU A 368 -0.89 16.01 33.30
N ASP A 369 -1.49 16.67 34.28
CA ASP A 369 -1.35 18.12 34.50
C ASP A 369 0.03 18.49 35.00
N GLU A 370 0.69 17.61 35.75
CA GLU A 370 2.07 17.80 36.18
C GLU A 370 3.05 17.59 35.02
N ILE A 371 2.71 16.72 34.06
CA ILE A 371 3.54 16.44 32.89
C ILE A 371 3.47 17.56 31.84
N ALA A 372 2.36 18.30 31.80
CA ALA A 372 2.16 19.32 30.77
C ALA A 372 3.25 20.39 30.79
N GLY A 373 4.00 20.48 29.69
CA GLY A 373 5.07 21.46 29.54
C GLY A 373 6.42 21.04 30.11
N MET A 374 6.55 19.81 30.64
CA MET A 374 7.84 19.23 30.97
C MET A 374 8.68 18.95 29.72
N GLU A 375 10.00 18.97 29.87
CA GLU A 375 10.90 18.50 28.82
C GLU A 375 10.73 16.98 28.59
N PRO A 376 10.87 16.49 27.34
CA PRO A 376 10.57 15.09 27.00
C PRO A 376 11.28 14.02 27.86
N LEU A 377 12.53 14.27 28.25
CA LEU A 377 13.28 13.36 29.13
C LEU A 377 12.75 13.35 30.57
N GLN A 378 12.35 14.51 31.10
CA GLN A 378 11.78 14.63 32.43
C GLN A 378 10.42 13.94 32.53
N ALA A 379 9.56 14.16 31.53
CA ALA A 379 8.31 13.42 31.40
C ALA A 379 8.58 11.90 31.33
N GLY A 380 9.61 11.52 30.59
CA GLY A 380 10.09 10.15 30.46
C GLY A 380 10.47 9.47 31.77
N GLU A 381 11.13 10.19 32.69
CA GLU A 381 11.49 9.66 34.01
C GLU A 381 10.26 9.29 34.87
N ILE A 382 9.16 10.04 34.71
CA ILE A 382 7.89 9.75 35.39
C ILE A 382 7.24 8.53 34.75
N PHE A 383 7.07 8.54 33.42
CA PHE A 383 6.46 7.43 32.69
C PHE A 383 7.23 6.11 32.84
N ALA A 384 8.57 6.14 32.84
CA ALA A 384 9.41 4.95 32.95
C ALA A 384 9.25 4.18 34.27
N LYS A 385 8.82 4.86 35.34
CA LYS A 385 8.58 4.26 36.66
C LYS A 385 7.19 3.62 36.79
N SER A 386 6.27 3.88 35.86
CA SER A 386 4.91 3.34 35.94
C SER A 386 4.88 1.84 35.59
N ALA A 387 4.52 1.02 36.58
CA ALA A 387 4.32 -0.42 36.41
C ALA A 387 3.25 -0.78 35.35
N PRO A 388 2.02 -0.19 35.35
CA PRO A 388 1.03 -0.52 34.32
C PRO A 388 1.49 -0.12 32.91
N LEU A 389 2.18 1.02 32.77
CA LEU A 389 2.74 1.41 31.48
C LEU A 389 3.84 0.44 31.05
N ARG A 390 4.72 -0.02 31.95
CA ARG A 390 5.75 -1.01 31.59
C ARG A 390 5.15 -2.31 31.03
N VAL A 391 4.08 -2.82 31.63
CA VAL A 391 3.38 -4.01 31.13
C VAL A 391 2.84 -3.77 29.72
N LEU A 392 2.20 -2.62 29.50
CA LEU A 392 1.67 -2.26 28.17
C LEU A 392 2.78 -2.12 27.13
N ARG A 393 3.92 -1.53 27.50
CA ARG A 393 5.10 -1.41 26.63
C ARG A 393 5.60 -2.78 26.17
N GLU A 394 5.68 -3.76 27.06
CA GLU A 394 6.08 -5.13 26.71
C GLU A 394 5.07 -5.81 25.78
N GLN A 395 3.76 -5.64 26.03
CA GLN A 395 2.71 -6.17 25.16
C GLN A 395 2.79 -5.58 23.75
N PHE A 396 2.91 -4.26 23.64
CA PHE A 396 3.06 -3.57 22.37
C PHE A 396 4.37 -3.93 21.65
N ARG A 397 5.48 -4.10 22.37
CA ARG A 397 6.74 -4.60 21.81
C ARG A 397 6.60 -6.03 21.26
N ALA A 398 5.83 -6.87 21.94
CA ALA A 398 5.51 -8.23 21.49
C ALA A 398 4.51 -8.29 20.31
N GLY A 399 4.03 -7.13 19.84
CA GLY A 399 3.14 -7.04 18.68
C GLY A 399 1.66 -6.98 19.01
N ALA A 400 1.28 -6.70 20.26
CA ALA A 400 -0.12 -6.49 20.62
C ALA A 400 -0.69 -5.25 19.89
N ILE A 401 -1.89 -5.42 19.36
CA ILE A 401 -2.71 -4.36 18.76
C ILE A 401 -3.98 -4.26 19.61
N VAL A 402 -4.34 -3.05 20.04
CA VAL A 402 -5.52 -2.82 20.88
C VAL A 402 -6.48 -1.85 20.20
N GLY A 403 -7.78 -2.14 20.26
CA GLY A 403 -8.80 -1.17 19.87
C GLY A 403 -8.79 0.05 20.80
N TRP A 404 -9.32 1.18 20.34
CA TRP A 404 -9.41 2.43 21.09
C TRP A 404 -10.11 2.30 22.46
N SER A 405 -11.12 1.44 22.55
CA SER A 405 -11.82 1.07 23.79
C SER A 405 -10.88 0.36 24.76
N GLY A 406 -10.09 -0.61 24.27
CA GLY A 406 -9.04 -1.29 25.02
C GLY A 406 -7.95 -0.33 25.48
N TRP A 407 -7.47 0.55 24.59
CA TRP A 407 -6.54 1.63 24.94
C TRP A 407 -7.12 2.54 26.03
N SER A 408 -8.39 2.92 25.93
CA SER A 408 -9.04 3.78 26.93
C SER A 408 -9.12 3.12 28.32
N ALA A 409 -9.30 1.80 28.37
CA ALA A 409 -9.24 1.06 29.63
C ALA A 409 -7.82 1.03 30.23
N GLN A 410 -6.80 0.79 29.40
CA GLN A 410 -5.39 0.84 29.81
C GLN A 410 -4.98 2.24 30.28
N ALA A 411 -5.44 3.28 29.60
CA ALA A 411 -5.16 4.65 29.97
C ALA A 411 -5.65 4.96 31.39
N ARG A 412 -6.86 4.51 31.76
CA ARG A 412 -7.41 4.69 33.11
C ARG A 412 -6.62 3.96 34.19
N GLN A 413 -6.00 2.83 33.86
CA GLN A 413 -5.11 2.13 34.78
C GLN A 413 -3.79 2.88 35.02
N ILE A 414 -3.35 3.67 34.03
CA ILE A 414 -2.09 4.43 34.09
C ILE A 414 -2.29 5.80 34.74
N GLY A 415 -3.34 6.55 34.36
CA GLY A 415 -3.56 7.94 34.77
C GLY A 415 -4.81 8.18 35.63
N GLY A 416 -5.53 7.14 36.03
CA GLY A 416 -6.75 7.27 36.86
C GLY A 416 -8.06 7.34 36.07
N ALA A 417 -9.19 7.34 36.78
CA ALA A 417 -10.52 7.21 36.16
C ALA A 417 -10.89 8.36 35.20
N ASP A 418 -10.45 9.58 35.54
CA ASP A 418 -10.79 10.82 34.83
C ASP A 418 -9.77 11.21 33.75
N VAL A 419 -8.75 10.37 33.51
CA VAL A 419 -7.71 10.66 32.51
C VAL A 419 -8.31 10.74 31.11
N ASP A 420 -7.85 11.71 30.31
CA ASP A 420 -8.11 11.72 28.87
C ASP A 420 -7.15 10.73 28.17
N PRO A 421 -7.65 9.60 27.60
CA PRO A 421 -6.80 8.62 26.93
C PRO A 421 -6.03 9.19 25.74
N ARG A 422 -6.53 10.25 25.10
CA ARG A 422 -5.87 10.90 23.96
C ARG A 422 -4.64 11.65 24.42
N ARG A 423 -4.80 12.46 25.47
CA ARG A 423 -3.70 13.24 26.06
C ARG A 423 -2.63 12.30 26.59
N LEU A 424 -3.01 11.24 27.32
CA LEU A 424 -2.05 10.24 27.79
C LEU A 424 -1.23 9.63 26.63
N LEU A 425 -1.91 9.23 25.55
CA LEU A 425 -1.25 8.64 24.38
C LEU A 425 -0.20 9.59 23.80
N VAL A 426 -0.58 10.87 23.63
CA VAL A 426 0.30 11.89 23.06
C VAL A 426 1.49 12.21 23.97
N GLU A 427 1.24 12.43 25.26
CA GLU A 427 2.32 12.76 26.22
C GLU A 427 3.28 11.59 26.38
N ALA A 428 2.78 10.35 26.49
CA ALA A 428 3.63 9.17 26.55
C ALA A 428 4.42 8.94 25.24
N SER A 429 3.81 9.22 24.08
CA SER A 429 4.51 9.08 22.78
C SER A 429 5.63 10.12 22.60
N ARG A 430 5.46 11.30 23.19
CA ARG A 430 6.45 12.40 23.12
C ARG A 430 7.58 12.23 24.13
N ALA A 431 7.27 11.68 25.30
CA ALA A 431 8.26 11.42 26.35
C ALA A 431 9.38 10.52 25.83
N LYS A 432 10.61 10.77 26.29
CA LYS A 432 11.82 10.02 25.93
C LYS A 432 12.26 9.13 27.07
N ASP A 433 12.54 7.86 26.81
CA ASP A 433 13.00 6.92 27.83
C ASP A 433 14.44 7.28 28.25
N PRO A 434 14.66 7.74 29.50
CA PRO A 434 15.98 8.15 29.99
C PRO A 434 16.97 6.97 30.10
N HIS A 435 16.47 5.74 30.02
CA HIS A 435 17.28 4.51 30.07
C HIS A 435 17.47 3.90 28.69
N SER A 436 17.02 4.55 27.60
CA SER A 436 17.23 4.06 26.24
C SER A 436 18.71 3.80 25.95
N ASP A 437 18.97 2.77 25.15
CA ASP A 437 20.30 2.55 24.57
C ASP A 437 20.75 3.81 23.79
N PRO A 438 22.02 4.26 23.96
CA PRO A 438 22.51 5.47 23.30
C PRO A 438 22.40 5.44 21.77
N ALA A 439 22.57 4.27 21.13
CA ALA A 439 22.42 4.15 19.69
C ALA A 439 20.95 4.32 19.28
N LEU A 440 20.01 3.73 20.02
CA LEU A 440 18.57 3.95 19.81
C LEU A 440 18.18 5.43 19.99
N ALA A 441 18.71 6.09 21.02
CA ALA A 441 18.45 7.50 21.27
C ALA A 441 19.01 8.41 20.17
N SER A 442 20.24 8.13 19.70
CA SER A 442 20.84 8.85 18.58
C SER A 442 20.05 8.73 17.28
N ALA A 443 19.33 7.61 17.09
CA ALA A 443 18.44 7.38 15.96
C ALA A 443 17.01 7.91 16.18
N GLY A 444 16.72 8.56 17.32
CA GLY A 444 15.40 9.07 17.66
C GLY A 444 14.38 8.00 18.08
N GLY A 445 14.83 6.76 18.30
CA GLY A 445 14.02 5.60 18.69
C GLY A 445 13.80 5.44 20.20
N ASP A 446 14.06 6.49 20.97
CA ASP A 446 13.99 6.56 22.44
C ASP A 446 12.63 7.03 22.97
N SER A 447 11.55 7.00 22.18
CA SER A 447 10.21 7.29 22.72
C SER A 447 9.82 6.29 23.83
N ILE A 448 9.17 6.77 24.89
CA ILE A 448 8.67 5.91 25.97
C ILE A 448 7.59 4.97 25.47
N LEU A 449 6.70 5.47 24.61
CA LEU A 449 5.57 4.74 24.07
C LEU A 449 5.47 5.02 22.55
N PRO A 450 6.37 4.44 21.73
CA PRO A 450 6.28 4.59 20.28
C PRO A 450 5.05 3.82 19.80
N VAL A 451 4.10 4.51 19.18
CA VAL A 451 2.83 3.92 18.72
C VAL A 451 2.45 4.39 17.32
N ARG A 452 1.64 3.56 16.65
CA ARG A 452 0.91 3.90 15.42
C ARG A 452 -0.57 3.84 15.73
N LEU A 453 -1.29 4.85 15.25
CA LEU A 453 -2.75 4.87 15.27
C LEU A 453 -3.25 4.50 13.88
N HIS A 454 -4.01 3.41 13.79
CA HIS A 454 -4.61 2.92 12.55
C HIS A 454 -6.07 3.32 12.48
N LEU A 455 -6.43 3.94 11.35
CA LEU A 455 -7.79 4.36 11.03
C LEU A 455 -8.22 3.66 9.75
N PHE A 456 -9.24 2.82 9.84
CA PHE A 456 -9.74 2.07 8.69
C PHE A 456 -11.09 2.60 8.24
N HIS A 457 -11.20 2.83 6.94
CA HIS A 457 -12.47 3.10 6.30
C HIS A 457 -13.21 1.78 6.11
N ARG A 458 -14.48 1.72 6.51
CA ARG A 458 -15.33 0.57 6.25
C ARG A 458 -15.68 0.53 4.76
N THR A 459 -15.59 -0.64 4.15
CA THR A 459 -16.12 -0.84 2.80
C THR A 459 -17.65 -0.78 2.87
N LEU A 460 -18.26 0.00 1.99
CA LEU A 460 -19.72 0.06 1.86
C LEU A 460 -20.13 -0.92 0.75
N SER A 461 -20.83 -1.98 1.12
CA SER A 461 -21.25 -3.03 0.20
C SER A 461 -22.56 -2.71 -0.54
N GLY A 462 -23.25 -1.63 -0.17
CA GLY A 462 -24.53 -1.23 -0.74
C GLY A 462 -25.41 -0.52 0.30
N LEU A 463 -26.64 -0.20 -0.11
CA LEU A 463 -27.69 0.28 0.78
C LEU A 463 -28.85 -0.70 0.72
N TRP A 464 -29.48 -0.96 1.86
CA TRP A 464 -30.68 -1.77 1.95
C TRP A 464 -31.77 -0.97 2.65
N ALA A 465 -32.99 -1.12 2.17
CA ALA A 465 -34.13 -0.36 2.69
C ALA A 465 -35.31 -1.29 2.99
N CYS A 466 -35.96 -1.03 4.11
CA CYS A 466 -37.17 -1.73 4.50
C CYS A 466 -38.33 -1.33 3.57
N VAL A 467 -39.11 -2.31 3.10
CA VAL A 467 -40.25 -2.08 2.20
C VAL A 467 -41.40 -1.31 2.86
N ASN A 468 -41.44 -1.24 4.19
CA ASN A 468 -42.55 -0.66 4.93
C ASN A 468 -42.40 0.87 5.09
N PRO A 469 -43.24 1.69 4.42
CA PRO A 469 -43.13 3.16 4.44
C PRO A 469 -43.51 3.77 5.80
N THR A 470 -44.20 3.02 6.67
CA THR A 470 -44.58 3.44 8.03
C THR A 470 -43.64 2.87 9.10
N CYS A 471 -42.51 2.29 8.68
CA CYS A 471 -41.50 1.75 9.60
C CYS A 471 -41.03 2.82 10.61
N PRO A 472 -40.98 2.50 11.92
CA PRO A 472 -40.56 3.48 12.94
C PRO A 472 -39.07 3.83 12.85
N GLY A 473 -38.26 3.04 12.14
CA GLY A 473 -36.84 3.31 11.89
C GLY A 473 -36.54 4.14 10.64
N ARG A 474 -37.55 4.74 9.99
CA ARG A 474 -37.34 5.52 8.76
C ARG A 474 -36.53 6.82 9.00
N PRO A 475 -35.70 7.25 8.04
CA PRO A 475 -34.91 8.50 8.10
C PRO A 475 -35.68 9.75 8.54
N ALA A 476 -36.92 9.93 8.09
CA ALA A 476 -37.75 11.07 8.43
C ALA A 476 -39.21 10.66 8.59
N ALA A 477 -39.86 11.16 9.66
CA ALA A 477 -41.22 10.79 10.02
C ALA A 477 -42.32 11.78 9.56
N SER A 478 -41.96 12.80 8.77
CA SER A 478 -42.87 13.83 8.30
C SER A 478 -43.64 13.41 7.05
N GLU A 479 -44.85 13.93 6.84
CA GLU A 479 -45.59 13.81 5.57
C GLU A 479 -44.88 14.50 4.40
N ALA A 480 -43.99 15.45 4.68
CA ALA A 480 -43.17 16.16 3.69
C ALA A 480 -41.83 15.43 3.38
N ALA A 481 -41.62 14.22 3.92
CA ALA A 481 -40.40 13.48 3.69
C ALA A 481 -40.29 12.98 2.24
N ASP A 482 -39.10 13.07 1.65
CA ASP A 482 -38.83 12.61 0.28
C ASP A 482 -38.29 11.17 0.22
N TRP A 483 -38.18 10.52 1.38
CA TRP A 483 -37.86 9.11 1.51
C TRP A 483 -39.13 8.27 1.69
N HIS A 484 -39.45 7.46 0.68
CA HIS A 484 -40.71 6.69 0.63
C HIS A 484 -40.58 5.25 1.15
N PHE A 485 -39.41 4.85 1.64
CA PHE A 485 -39.17 3.52 2.20
C PHE A 485 -39.03 3.59 3.73
N GLY A 486 -38.85 2.43 4.37
CA GLY A 486 -38.62 2.32 5.81
C GLY A 486 -37.17 2.59 6.22
N ALA A 487 -36.73 1.91 7.28
CA ALA A 487 -35.35 1.99 7.78
C ALA A 487 -34.29 1.66 6.71
N VAL A 488 -33.11 2.30 6.84
CA VAL A 488 -31.96 2.15 5.94
C VAL A 488 -30.85 1.37 6.65
N PHE A 489 -30.17 0.49 5.92
CA PHE A 489 -29.10 -0.36 6.43
C PHE A 489 -27.90 -0.35 5.47
N LEU A 490 -26.70 -0.46 6.02
CA LEU A 490 -25.44 -0.53 5.26
C LEU A 490 -24.94 -1.97 5.04
N GLU A 491 -25.70 -2.94 5.55
CA GLU A 491 -25.40 -4.36 5.48
C GLU A 491 -26.68 -5.11 5.07
N SER A 492 -26.49 -6.13 4.23
CA SER A 492 -27.58 -7.00 3.78
C SER A 492 -28.25 -7.69 4.97
N ARG A 493 -29.58 -7.73 4.91
CA ARG A 493 -30.44 -8.43 5.87
C ARG A 493 -31.78 -8.73 5.21
N GLU A 494 -32.42 -9.82 5.63
CA GLU A 494 -33.72 -10.21 5.09
C GLU A 494 -34.88 -9.43 5.74
N HIS A 495 -34.77 -9.15 7.04
CA HIS A 495 -35.85 -8.57 7.83
C HIS A 495 -35.41 -7.31 8.59
N CYS A 496 -36.32 -6.36 8.69
CA CYS A 496 -36.13 -5.09 9.36
C CYS A 496 -36.14 -5.25 10.88
N SER A 497 -35.08 -4.78 11.56
CA SER A 497 -34.98 -4.82 13.03
C SER A 497 -36.01 -3.95 13.76
N HIS A 498 -36.73 -3.08 13.05
CA HIS A 498 -37.69 -2.14 13.64
C HIS A 498 -39.16 -2.58 13.51
N CYS A 499 -39.51 -3.34 12.46
CA CYS A 499 -40.90 -3.70 12.17
C CYS A 499 -41.08 -5.12 11.62
N GLY A 500 -40.00 -5.88 11.43
CA GLY A 500 -40.03 -7.24 10.88
C GLY A 500 -40.35 -7.34 9.39
N SER A 501 -40.64 -6.24 8.70
CA SER A 501 -40.90 -6.26 7.25
C SER A 501 -39.64 -6.57 6.44
N LEU A 502 -39.82 -7.01 5.19
CA LEU A 502 -38.74 -7.32 4.26
C LEU A 502 -37.80 -6.11 4.05
N VAL A 503 -36.53 -6.42 3.86
CA VAL A 503 -35.47 -5.47 3.53
C VAL A 503 -34.86 -5.89 2.21
N LEU A 504 -34.78 -4.94 1.27
CA LEU A 504 -34.32 -5.17 -0.09
C LEU A 504 -33.15 -4.24 -0.42
N GLU A 505 -32.28 -4.65 -1.34
CA GLU A 505 -31.20 -3.79 -1.83
C GLU A 505 -31.82 -2.55 -2.49
N TRP A 506 -31.34 -1.38 -2.12
CA TRP A 506 -31.71 -0.11 -2.72
C TRP A 506 -30.69 0.28 -3.78
N ALA A 507 -31.15 0.40 -5.01
CA ALA A 507 -30.35 0.80 -6.16
C ALA A 507 -30.77 2.19 -6.65
N TYR A 508 -29.86 2.91 -7.28
CA TYR A 508 -30.13 4.26 -7.77
C TYR A 508 -29.50 4.51 -9.14
N CYS A 509 -30.10 5.45 -9.87
CA CYS A 509 -29.58 5.92 -11.15
C CYS A 509 -28.41 6.88 -10.92
N ILE A 510 -27.23 6.56 -11.45
CA ILE A 510 -26.02 7.39 -11.33
C ILE A 510 -26.14 8.77 -12.02
N GLN A 511 -27.13 8.96 -12.90
CA GLN A 511 -27.36 10.21 -13.62
C GLN A 511 -28.29 11.16 -12.86
N CYS A 512 -29.44 10.68 -12.38
CA CYS A 512 -30.45 11.52 -11.74
C CYS A 512 -30.54 11.35 -10.21
N GLY A 513 -29.89 10.34 -9.63
CA GLY A 513 -29.86 10.08 -8.19
C GLY A 513 -31.14 9.50 -7.61
N ASP A 514 -32.14 9.20 -8.45
CA ASP A 514 -33.39 8.56 -8.02
C ASP A 514 -33.19 7.07 -7.81
N GLY A 515 -33.92 6.47 -6.87
CA GLY A 515 -33.68 5.07 -6.49
C GLY A 515 -34.92 4.24 -6.23
N ALA A 516 -34.72 2.93 -6.28
CA ALA A 516 -35.76 1.91 -6.21
C ALA A 516 -35.23 0.67 -5.47
N LEU A 517 -36.15 -0.18 -5.00
CA LEU A 517 -35.80 -1.47 -4.40
C LEU A 517 -35.60 -2.51 -5.50
N LYS A 518 -34.49 -3.23 -5.44
CA LYS A 518 -34.26 -4.42 -6.26
C LYS A 518 -34.96 -5.60 -5.63
N ALA A 519 -35.85 -6.22 -6.40
CA ALA A 519 -36.54 -7.44 -6.06
C ALA A 519 -36.59 -8.36 -7.27
N GLU A 520 -36.77 -9.64 -7.02
CA GLU A 520 -37.12 -10.63 -8.03
C GLU A 520 -38.51 -11.19 -7.72
N GLU A 521 -39.29 -11.46 -8.75
CA GLU A 521 -40.59 -12.12 -8.62
C GLU A 521 -40.36 -13.63 -8.67
N THR A 522 -41.01 -14.39 -7.77
CA THR A 522 -40.92 -15.85 -7.79
C THR A 522 -41.46 -16.41 -9.11
N ALA A 523 -40.97 -17.59 -9.52
CA ALA A 523 -41.33 -18.20 -10.81
C ALA A 523 -42.83 -18.46 -11.01
N ASP A 524 -43.60 -18.52 -9.91
CA ASP A 524 -45.06 -18.67 -9.88
C ASP A 524 -45.81 -17.33 -9.80
N GLY A 525 -45.11 -16.19 -9.79
CA GLY A 525 -45.68 -14.84 -9.73
C GLY A 525 -46.34 -14.48 -8.39
N SER A 526 -46.14 -15.29 -7.34
CA SER A 526 -46.91 -15.16 -6.10
C SER A 526 -46.25 -14.25 -5.06
N HIS A 527 -44.92 -14.09 -5.10
CA HIS A 527 -44.16 -13.37 -4.08
C HIS A 527 -42.98 -12.56 -4.67
N LEU A 528 -42.61 -11.48 -3.98
CA LEU A 528 -41.36 -10.75 -4.22
C LEU A 528 -40.29 -11.24 -3.25
N VAL A 529 -39.11 -11.57 -3.78
CA VAL A 529 -37.93 -12.02 -3.02
C VAL A 529 -36.74 -11.09 -3.27
N ALA A 530 -35.73 -11.19 -2.41
CA ALA A 530 -34.48 -10.45 -2.60
C ALA A 530 -33.77 -10.94 -3.87
N TRP A 531 -33.27 -10.00 -4.66
CA TRP A 531 -32.48 -10.31 -5.86
C TRP A 531 -31.15 -10.95 -5.44
N THR A 532 -30.88 -12.19 -5.83
CA THR A 532 -29.67 -12.92 -5.42
C THR A 532 -28.49 -12.73 -6.37
N GLY A 533 -28.67 -12.02 -7.49
CA GLY A 533 -27.70 -12.02 -8.59
C GLY A 533 -27.66 -13.39 -9.25
N GLY A 534 -27.68 -13.44 -10.59
CA GLY A 534 -27.59 -14.70 -11.30
C GLY A 534 -26.26 -15.40 -11.02
N THR A 535 -26.21 -16.31 -10.05
CA THR A 535 -25.16 -17.34 -9.90
C THR A 535 -25.38 -18.47 -10.92
N GLY A 536 -25.75 -18.11 -12.15
CA GLY A 536 -26.15 -19.03 -13.21
C GLY A 536 -25.12 -19.11 -14.33
N ASP A 537 -24.71 -17.97 -14.90
CA ASP A 537 -23.85 -17.96 -16.08
C ASP A 537 -22.99 -16.69 -16.12
N GLY A 538 -21.67 -16.82 -16.32
CA GLY A 538 -20.90 -15.79 -17.01
C GLY A 538 -19.84 -14.97 -16.26
N GLU A 539 -19.31 -15.38 -15.10
CA GLU A 539 -18.10 -14.71 -14.52
C GLU A 539 -16.84 -14.85 -15.41
N PHE A 540 -16.87 -15.70 -16.45
CA PHE A 540 -15.78 -15.90 -17.40
C PHE A 540 -15.87 -15.08 -18.70
N GLU A 541 -17.04 -14.54 -19.08
CA GLU A 541 -17.21 -13.90 -20.41
C GLU A 541 -16.81 -12.41 -20.44
N GLN A 542 -16.90 -11.69 -19.32
CA GLN A 542 -16.68 -10.23 -19.32
C GLN A 542 -15.22 -9.77 -19.53
N THR A 543 -14.27 -10.70 -19.68
CA THR A 543 -12.86 -10.36 -19.92
C THR A 543 -12.50 -10.34 -21.42
N LEU A 544 -13.38 -10.84 -22.30
CA LEU A 544 -13.08 -10.96 -23.75
C LEU A 544 -13.60 -9.79 -24.60
N ASP A 545 -14.62 -9.06 -24.15
CA ASP A 545 -15.29 -8.03 -24.98
C ASP A 545 -14.71 -6.61 -24.86
N ARG A 546 -13.58 -6.44 -24.15
CA ARG A 546 -13.01 -5.10 -23.89
C ARG A 546 -11.99 -4.61 -24.92
N ASP A 547 -11.63 -5.43 -25.91
CA ASP A 547 -10.52 -5.11 -26.85
C ASP A 547 -10.95 -4.69 -28.27
N GLU A 548 -12.24 -4.58 -28.61
CA GLU A 548 -12.66 -4.25 -30.00
C GLU A 548 -13.13 -2.80 -30.26
N THR A 549 -13.15 -1.89 -29.29
CA THR A 549 -13.79 -0.56 -29.48
C THR A 549 -12.89 0.69 -29.40
N PHE A 550 -11.58 0.57 -29.68
CA PHE A 550 -10.74 1.74 -29.93
C PHE A 550 -9.72 1.51 -31.05
N GLY A 551 -10.15 1.72 -32.30
CA GLY A 551 -9.25 1.70 -33.44
C GLY A 551 -9.93 1.85 -34.81
N ALA A 552 -10.74 2.89 -35.00
CA ALA A 552 -11.18 3.27 -36.35
C ALA A 552 -11.53 4.76 -36.41
N GLU A 553 -10.55 5.61 -36.67
CA GLU A 553 -10.78 6.89 -37.35
C GLU A 553 -9.70 7.06 -38.45
N ASP A 554 -10.18 6.83 -39.68
CA ASP A 554 -9.75 7.23 -41.02
C ASP A 554 -8.36 7.86 -41.23
N ASP A 555 -7.50 7.10 -41.93
CA ASP A 555 -6.55 7.65 -42.90
C ASP A 555 -7.30 7.93 -44.22
N THR A 556 -7.38 9.21 -44.60
CA THR A 556 -7.86 9.65 -45.90
C THR A 556 -6.86 9.29 -47.00
N GLN A 557 -7.27 8.48 -47.98
CA GLN A 557 -6.52 8.27 -49.22
C GLN A 557 -7.37 8.69 -50.43
N ASP A 558 -6.77 9.56 -51.26
CA ASP A 558 -7.30 10.11 -52.50
C ASP A 558 -7.70 9.02 -53.51
N ASP A 559 -8.92 9.14 -54.03
CA ASP A 559 -9.39 8.50 -55.25
C ASP A 559 -8.89 9.27 -56.48
N ALA A 560 -8.22 8.59 -57.42
CA ALA A 560 -8.55 8.72 -58.83
C ALA A 560 -8.06 7.52 -59.66
N PRO A 561 -8.84 7.11 -60.67
CA PRO A 561 -8.83 5.76 -61.23
C PRO A 561 -7.98 5.68 -62.50
N LEU A 562 -7.73 4.48 -63.02
CA LEU A 562 -7.70 4.27 -64.48
C LEU A 562 -7.84 2.79 -64.88
N THR A 563 -8.65 2.67 -65.92
CA THR A 563 -9.19 1.51 -66.62
C THR A 563 -8.17 0.69 -67.39
N THR A 564 -8.40 -0.62 -67.38
CA THR A 564 -8.17 -1.62 -68.44
C THR A 564 -7.47 -1.16 -69.73
N SER A 565 -6.35 -1.80 -70.07
CA SER A 565 -6.23 -2.72 -71.23
C SER A 565 -4.78 -3.17 -71.48
N PRO A 566 -4.55 -4.27 -72.22
CA PRO A 566 -3.39 -5.12 -72.03
C PRO A 566 -2.31 -4.97 -73.13
N VAL A 567 -1.22 -5.72 -72.92
CA VAL A 567 -0.24 -6.21 -73.91
C VAL A 567 0.94 -5.28 -74.30
N VAL A 568 2.11 -5.67 -73.77
CA VAL A 568 3.41 -5.87 -74.44
C VAL A 568 4.05 -4.67 -75.17
N ASN A 569 5.13 -4.15 -74.57
CA ASN A 569 6.52 -4.49 -74.94
C ASN A 569 7.47 -4.15 -73.78
#